data_AF-A0A3D3ZVP4-F1
#
_entry.id   AF-A0A3D3ZVP4-F1
#
_cell.length_a   1.000
_cell.length_b   1.000
_cell.length_c   1.000
_cell.angle_alpha   90.00
_cell.angle_beta   90.00
_cell.angle_gamma   90.00
#
_symmetry.space_group_name_H-M   'P 1'
#
loop_
_entity.id
_entity.type
_entity.pdbx_description
1 polymer ?
#
loop_
_entity_poly.entity_id
_entity_poly.type
_entity_poly.pdbx_seq_one_letter_code
_entity_poly.pdbx_strand_id
1 'polypeptide(L)'
;MSTPERAFVAAIISQAYADMLGPNDDHAFPAISFLTTTFGEHARWRAHLCALIDLDGQLVAQRIVNGLEGKTELHALTTEINGRHEQSVERARERWLHLKNPHTPPASSV
;
A
#
# COMPACT_ATOMS: atom_id res chain seq x y z
N MET A 1 -5.47 3.09 -26.00
CA MET A 1 -4.79 1.78 -25.87
C MET A 1 -3.70 1.92 -24.81
N SER A 2 -3.65 1.04 -23.81
CA SER A 2 -2.54 0.98 -22.85
C SER A 2 -1.29 0.46 -23.57
N THR A 3 -0.14 1.10 -23.41
CA THR A 3 1.13 0.51 -23.86
C THR A 3 1.52 -0.65 -22.93
N PRO A 4 2.37 -1.60 -23.38
CA PRO A 4 2.88 -2.68 -22.54
C PRO A 4 3.59 -2.17 -21.27
N GLU A 5 4.34 -1.08 -21.39
CA GLU A 5 5.05 -0.45 -20.28
C GLU A 5 4.08 0.09 -19.23
N ARG A 6 2.99 0.74 -19.66
CA ARG A 6 1.94 1.22 -18.76
C ARG A 6 1.25 0.06 -18.03
N ALA A 7 0.97 -1.03 -18.75
CA ALA A 7 0.38 -2.22 -18.15
C ALA A 7 1.31 -2.87 -17.13
N PHE A 8 2.61 -2.95 -17.43
CA PHE A 8 3.63 -3.48 -16.53
C PHE A 8 3.75 -2.63 -15.25
N VAL A 9 3.79 -1.30 -15.38
CA VAL A 9 3.81 -0.38 -14.23
C VAL A 9 2.55 -0.52 -13.39
N ALA A 10 1.37 -0.57 -14.01
CA ALA A 10 0.12 -0.78 -13.29
C ALA A 10 0.14 -2.11 -12.52
N ALA A 11 0.71 -3.17 -13.09
CA ALA A 11 0.87 -4.45 -12.42
C ALA A 11 1.79 -4.37 -11.20
N ILE A 12 2.92 -3.65 -11.28
CA ILE A 12 3.82 -3.45 -10.11
C ILE A 12 3.07 -2.75 -8.98
N ILE A 13 2.38 -1.66 -9.27
CA ILE A 13 1.65 -0.87 -8.26
C ILE A 13 0.50 -1.71 -7.67
N SER A 14 -0.22 -2.45 -8.52
CA SER A 14 -1.32 -3.33 -8.09
C SER A 14 -0.80 -4.47 -7.21
N GLN A 15 0.33 -5.07 -7.55
CA GLN A 15 0.95 -6.12 -6.74
C GLN A 15 1.39 -5.58 -5.38
N ALA A 16 2.07 -4.43 -5.33
CA ALA A 16 2.45 -3.81 -4.06
C ALA A 16 1.22 -3.51 -3.19
N TYR A 17 0.13 -3.03 -3.78
CA TYR A 17 -1.10 -2.78 -3.03
C TYR A 17 -1.76 -4.07 -2.55
N ALA A 18 -1.74 -5.14 -3.35
CA ALA A 18 -2.21 -6.45 -2.94
C ALA A 18 -1.36 -7.04 -1.80
N ASP A 19 -0.03 -6.90 -1.87
CA ASP A 19 0.90 -7.37 -0.84
C ASP A 19 0.71 -6.61 0.48
N MET A 20 0.47 -5.29 0.43
CA MET A 20 0.13 -4.48 1.60
C MET A 20 -1.10 -5.02 2.34
N LEU A 21 -2.15 -5.42 1.60
CA LEU A 21 -3.36 -6.01 2.15
C LEU A 21 -3.24 -7.52 2.37
N GLY A 22 -2.11 -8.12 1.98
CA GLY A 22 -1.88 -9.54 2.05
C GLY A 22 -1.71 -10.06 3.48
N PRO A 23 -1.84 -11.38 3.69
CA PRO A 23 -1.65 -11.99 5.00
C PRO A 23 -0.17 -12.12 5.40
N ASN A 24 0.79 -12.00 4.47
CA ASN A 24 2.22 -12.20 4.73
C ASN A 24 2.92 -10.89 5.11
N ASP A 25 3.46 -10.82 6.32
CA ASP A 25 4.18 -9.65 6.82
C ASP A 25 5.50 -9.38 6.08
N ASP A 26 6.18 -10.43 5.61
CA ASP A 26 7.43 -10.29 4.83
C ASP A 26 7.22 -9.51 3.53
N HIS A 27 6.00 -9.53 2.99
CA HIS A 27 5.62 -8.77 1.80
C HIS A 27 4.93 -7.45 2.16
N ALA A 28 4.09 -7.46 3.20
CA ALA A 28 3.28 -6.32 3.58
C ALA A 28 4.12 -5.12 4.08
N PHE A 29 5.14 -5.34 4.91
CA PHE A 29 5.96 -4.24 5.44
C PHE A 29 6.77 -3.52 4.34
N PRO A 30 7.48 -4.22 3.43
CA PRO A 30 8.11 -3.58 2.28
C PRO A 30 7.10 -2.88 1.38
N ALA A 31 5.93 -3.48 1.14
CA ALA A 31 4.89 -2.90 0.31
C ALA A 31 4.33 -1.59 0.89
N ILE A 32 4.00 -1.56 2.19
CA ILE A 32 3.57 -0.34 2.89
C ILE A 32 4.65 0.72 2.76
N SER A 33 5.91 0.35 3.00
CA SER A 33 7.04 1.28 2.90
C SER A 33 7.18 1.85 1.49
N PHE A 34 7.15 1.00 0.46
CA PHE A 34 7.23 1.43 -0.94
C PHE A 34 6.10 2.41 -1.32
N LEU A 35 4.87 2.09 -0.92
CA LEU A 35 3.67 2.85 -1.26
C LEU A 35 3.56 4.19 -0.51
N THR A 36 4.08 4.28 0.72
CA THR A 36 3.80 5.42 1.61
C THR A 36 5.00 6.32 1.90
N THR A 37 6.24 5.83 1.75
CA THR A 37 7.42 6.62 2.11
C THR A 37 7.49 7.92 1.30
N THR A 38 7.73 9.05 1.98
CA THR A 38 7.74 10.39 1.38
C THR A 38 9.12 10.83 0.86
N PHE A 39 10.21 10.19 1.31
CA PHE A 39 11.59 10.51 0.92
C PHE A 39 12.43 9.25 0.59
N GLY A 40 13.61 9.45 0.02
CA GLY A 40 14.55 8.35 -0.27
C GLY A 40 14.23 7.57 -1.54
N GLU A 41 14.75 6.35 -1.64
CA GLU A 41 14.72 5.55 -2.88
C GLU A 41 13.32 5.09 -3.26
N HIS A 42 12.54 4.56 -2.33
CA HIS A 42 11.15 4.14 -2.59
C HIS A 42 10.28 5.30 -3.11
N ALA A 43 10.39 6.49 -2.51
CA ALA A 43 9.65 7.67 -2.96
C ALA A 43 10.01 8.07 -4.39
N ARG A 44 11.31 8.04 -4.74
CA ARG A 44 11.80 8.35 -6.09
C ARG A 44 11.32 7.33 -7.10
N TRP A 45 11.44 6.03 -6.79
CA TRP A 45 10.99 4.96 -7.68
C TRP A 45 9.48 4.98 -7.90
N ARG A 46 8.69 5.13 -6.84
CA ARG A 46 7.23 5.25 -6.96
C ARG A 46 6.84 6.46 -7.80
N ALA A 47 7.45 7.63 -7.58
CA ALA A 47 7.18 8.82 -8.39
C ALA A 47 7.52 8.60 -9.87
N HIS A 48 8.67 7.97 -10.16
CA HIS A 48 9.07 7.61 -11.52
C HIS A 48 8.07 6.65 -12.18
N LEU A 49 7.70 5.56 -11.49
CA LEU A 49 6.75 4.58 -11.99
C LEU A 49 5.37 5.20 -12.23
N CYS A 50 4.83 5.94 -11.26
CA CYS A 50 3.54 6.60 -11.42
C CYS A 50 3.53 7.59 -12.59
N ALA A 51 4.62 8.32 -12.83
CA ALA A 51 4.71 9.25 -13.96
C ALA A 51 4.59 8.55 -15.33
N LEU A 52 5.04 7.28 -15.46
CA LEU A 52 4.90 6.51 -16.70
C LEU A 52 3.43 6.19 -17.05
N ILE A 53 2.53 6.25 -16.06
CA ILE A 53 1.09 6.04 -16.22
C ILE A 53 0.27 7.33 -15.99
N ASP A 54 0.91 8.50 -16.08
CA ASP A 54 0.32 9.83 -15.88
C ASP A 54 -0.31 10.04 -14.48
N LEU A 55 0.25 9.38 -13.46
CA LEU A 55 -0.14 9.56 -12.07
C LEU A 55 0.93 10.32 -11.29
N ASP A 56 0.49 11.13 -10.34
CA ASP A 56 1.37 11.74 -9.33
C ASP A 56 1.62 10.73 -8.19
N GLY A 57 2.85 10.22 -8.11
CA GLY A 57 3.24 9.24 -7.10
C GLY A 57 3.18 9.77 -5.66
N GLN A 58 3.25 11.08 -5.43
CA GLN A 58 3.05 11.66 -4.09
C GLN A 58 1.57 11.71 -3.74
N LEU A 59 0.72 12.08 -4.69
CA LEU A 59 -0.73 12.04 -4.50
C LEU A 59 -1.22 10.61 -4.23
N VAL A 60 -0.67 9.61 -4.94
CA VAL A 60 -0.94 8.19 -4.68
C VAL A 60 -0.54 7.80 -3.27
N ALA A 61 0.68 8.14 -2.83
CA ALA A 61 1.13 7.86 -1.46
C ALA A 61 0.22 8.51 -0.42
N GLN A 62 -0.15 9.77 -0.61
CA GLN A 62 -1.02 10.49 0.31
C GLN A 62 -2.40 9.83 0.44
N ARG A 63 -2.98 9.34 -0.66
CA ARG A 63 -4.26 8.61 -0.63
C ARG A 63 -4.15 7.31 0.15
N ILE A 64 -3.06 6.56 -0.05
CA ILE A 64 -2.82 5.31 0.67
C ILE A 64 -2.61 5.58 2.16
N VAL A 65 -1.81 6.59 2.52
CA VAL A 65 -1.63 7.03 3.91
C VAL A 65 -2.96 7.43 4.54
N ASN A 66 -3.80 8.21 3.83
CA ASN A 66 -5.13 8.56 4.34
C ASN A 66 -5.98 7.30 4.59
N GLY A 67 -5.85 6.26 3.77
CA GLY A 67 -6.56 5.00 3.96
C GLY A 67 -6.09 4.22 5.18
N LEU A 68 -4.76 4.16 5.36
CA LEU A 68 -4.11 3.55 6.52
C LEU A 68 -4.33 4.35 7.82
N GLU A 69 -4.62 5.64 7.73
CA GLU A 69 -5.02 6.50 8.86
C GLU A 69 -6.54 6.50 9.10
N GLY A 70 -7.32 5.74 8.33
CA GLY A 70 -8.78 5.67 8.47
C GLY A 70 -9.53 6.94 8.01
N LYS A 71 -8.87 7.84 7.27
CA LYS A 71 -9.47 9.07 6.71
C LYS A 71 -10.17 8.85 5.38
N THR A 72 -9.87 7.76 4.70
CA THR A 72 -10.54 7.35 3.45
C THR A 72 -10.61 5.84 3.35
N GLU A 73 -11.44 5.34 2.45
CA GLU A 73 -11.57 3.91 2.19
C GLU A 73 -10.43 3.42 1.31
N LEU A 74 -9.85 2.28 1.67
CA LEU A 74 -8.98 1.52 0.77
C LEU A 74 -9.86 0.57 -0.02
N HIS A 75 -9.78 0.60 -1.35
CA HIS A 75 -10.61 -0.24 -2.22
C HIS A 75 -9.99 -1.63 -2.42
N ALA A 76 -10.82 -2.65 -2.62
CA ALA A 76 -10.35 -3.95 -3.08
C ALA A 76 -9.91 -3.85 -4.55
N LEU A 77 -8.77 -4.45 -4.89
CA LEU A 77 -8.30 -4.50 -6.29
C LEU A 77 -9.08 -5.51 -7.14
N THR A 78 -9.72 -6.49 -6.51
CA THR A 78 -10.53 -7.51 -7.19
C THR A 78 -11.90 -7.62 -6.53
N THR A 79 -12.92 -7.85 -7.36
CA THR A 79 -14.33 -8.02 -6.93
C THR A 79 -14.55 -9.31 -6.12
N GLU A 80 -13.55 -10.18 -6.00
CA GLU A 80 -13.66 -11.52 -5.42
C GLU A 80 -13.34 -11.62 -3.91
N ILE A 81 -13.08 -10.52 -3.20
CA ILE A 81 -12.74 -10.58 -1.76
C ILE A 81 -13.71 -9.75 -0.90
N ASN A 82 -15.02 -9.97 -1.06
CA ASN A 82 -16.02 -9.21 -0.30
C ASN A 82 -16.26 -9.73 1.14
N GLY A 83 -15.54 -10.76 1.61
CA GLY A 83 -15.70 -11.27 2.98
C GLY A 83 -14.56 -10.93 3.95
N ARG A 84 -13.37 -10.54 3.45
CA ARG A 84 -12.16 -10.36 4.27
C ARG A 84 -11.39 -9.07 3.98
N HIS A 85 -11.92 -8.21 3.10
CA HIS A 85 -11.26 -6.96 2.74
C HIS A 85 -11.11 -6.04 3.96
N GLU A 86 -12.16 -5.86 4.76
CA GLU A 86 -12.11 -5.04 5.98
C GLU A 86 -11.05 -5.55 6.96
N GLN A 87 -10.96 -6.86 7.17
CA GLN A 87 -9.92 -7.46 8.03
C GLN A 87 -8.51 -7.23 7.47
N SER A 88 -8.36 -7.27 6.15
CA SER A 88 -7.09 -7.04 5.47
C SER A 88 -6.66 -5.58 5.58
N VAL A 89 -7.60 -4.65 5.45
CA VAL A 89 -7.39 -3.23 5.68
C VAL A 89 -7.00 -2.98 7.14
N GLU A 90 -7.69 -3.59 8.10
CA GLU A 90 -7.37 -3.39 9.51
C GLU A 90 -5.97 -3.89 9.87
N ARG A 91 -5.57 -5.06 9.38
CA ARG A 91 -4.18 -5.54 9.52
C ARG A 91 -3.17 -4.59 8.89
N ALA A 92 -3.47 -4.04 7.72
CA ALA A 92 -2.59 -3.05 7.09
C ALA A 92 -2.47 -1.78 7.95
N ARG A 93 -3.54 -1.34 8.62
CA ARG A 93 -3.51 -0.22 9.57
C ARG A 93 -2.68 -0.54 10.80
N GLU A 94 -2.81 -1.74 11.38
CA GLU A 94 -1.99 -2.20 12.50
C GLU A 94 -0.49 -2.20 12.14
N ARG A 95 -0.14 -2.75 10.97
CA ARG A 95 1.24 -2.73 10.45
C ARG A 95 1.76 -1.32 10.22
N TRP A 96 0.93 -0.42 9.68
CA TRP A 96 1.26 0.99 9.54
C TRP A 96 1.55 1.67 10.88
N LEU A 97 0.73 1.39 11.90
CA LEU A 97 0.96 1.89 13.25
C LEU A 97 2.27 1.36 13.85
N HIS A 98 2.60 0.08 13.60
CA HIS A 98 3.87 -0.51 14.00
C HIS A 98 5.06 0.17 13.32
N LEU A 99 4.99 0.45 12.01
CA LEU A 99 6.05 1.18 11.29
C LEU A 99 6.24 2.61 11.82
N LYS A 100 5.16 3.29 12.19
CA LYS A 100 5.23 4.62 12.82
C LYS A 100 5.81 4.59 14.22
N ASN A 101 5.53 3.52 14.98
CA ASN A 101 5.90 3.37 16.38
C ASN A 101 6.54 1.98 16.61
N PRO A 102 7.78 1.77 16.17
CA PRO A 102 8.43 0.45 16.23
C PRO A 102 8.67 -0.04 17.66
N HIS A 103 8.53 0.84 18.67
CA HIS A 103 8.70 0.52 20.08
C HIS A 103 7.39 0.15 20.81
N THR A 104 6.23 0.21 20.14
CA THR A 104 4.98 -0.24 20.74
C THR A 104 4.90 -1.76 20.62
N PRO A 105 4.92 -2.52 21.73
CA PRO A 105 4.74 -3.97 21.65
C PRO A 105 3.35 -4.28 21.06
N PRO A 106 3.20 -5.36 20.27
CA PRO A 106 1.86 -5.80 19.86
C PRO A 106 1.02 -6.01 21.12
N ALA A 107 -0.19 -5.48 21.13
CA ALA A 107 -1.13 -5.71 22.22
C ALA A 107 -1.25 -7.23 22.41
N SER A 108 -0.73 -7.74 23.53
CA SER A 108 -0.82 -9.17 23.86
C SER A 108 -2.27 -9.59 23.82
N SER A 109 -2.61 -10.50 22.91
CA SER A 109 -3.83 -11.29 22.98
C SER A 109 -3.77 -12.14 24.26
N VAL A 110 -4.63 -11.82 25.22
CA VAL A 110 -5.00 -12.69 26.34
C VAL A 110 -6.21 -13.51 25.94
#